data_AF-A0A2T7U4Q5-F1
#
_entry.id   AF-A0A2T7U4Q5-F1
#
_cell.length_a   1.000
_cell.length_b   1.000
_cell.length_c   1.000
_cell.angle_alpha   90.00
_cell.angle_beta   90.00
_cell.angle_gamma   90.00
#
_symmetry.space_group_name_H-M   'P 1'
#
loop_
_entity.id
_entity.type
_entity.pdbx_description
1 polymer ?
#
loop_
_entity_poly.entity_id
_entity_poly.type
_entity_poly.pdbx_seq_one_letter_code
_entity_poly.pdbx_strand_id
1 'polypeptide(L)'
;MAGSVNKVILVGNLGRDPEVRRLSNGEPVVNLRLATSESWKDKATGERKEKTEWHSVVIFNENLARVAEQYLKKGSKVYVEGQLQTRKWTDQQGVEKYSTEVVLQRFRGELTLLDGRQGGGAAEYGDEEPGQISRGGDFGRASPMERRPAPAQGGGGGSRYNDLDDDIPF
;
A
#
# COMPACT_ATOMS: atom_id res chain seq x y z
N MET A 1 -18.69 1.82 35.45
CA MET A 1 -18.41 1.37 34.07
C MET A 1 -17.84 2.54 33.28
N ALA A 2 -16.64 2.42 32.72
CA ALA A 2 -16.11 3.42 31.79
C ALA A 2 -16.69 3.13 30.40
N GLY A 3 -17.68 3.92 29.96
CA GLY A 3 -18.54 3.60 28.82
C GLY A 3 -18.31 4.46 27.58
N SER A 4 -17.06 4.76 27.21
CA SER A 4 -16.77 5.47 25.96
C SER A 4 -15.65 4.81 25.18
N VAL A 5 -15.69 4.94 23.85
CA VAL A 5 -14.67 4.44 22.94
C VAL A 5 -14.12 5.62 22.14
N ASN A 6 -12.80 5.77 22.17
CA ASN A 6 -12.09 6.69 21.30
C ASN A 6 -11.06 5.85 20.53
N LYS A 7 -11.35 5.63 19.24
CA LYS A 7 -10.50 4.85 18.34
C LYS A 7 -10.46 5.54 16.99
N VAL A 8 -9.26 5.67 16.45
CA VAL A 8 -8.99 6.17 15.09
C VAL A 8 -8.25 5.08 14.35
N ILE A 9 -8.72 4.76 13.15
CA ILE A 9 -8.07 3.83 12.23
C ILE A 9 -7.76 4.60 10.95
N LEU A 10 -6.50 4.56 10.52
CA LEU A 10 -6.06 5.20 9.28
C LEU A 10 -5.22 4.22 8.48
N VAL A 11 -5.43 4.23 7.16
CA VAL A 11 -4.50 3.63 6.20
C VAL A 11 -4.10 4.74 5.24
N GLY A 12 -2.80 5.01 5.16
CA GLY A 12 -2.31 6.14 4.38
C GLY A 12 -0.82 6.08 4.13
N ASN A 13 -0.32 7.12 3.47
CA ASN A 13 1.09 7.24 3.11
C ASN A 13 1.74 8.40 3.88
N LEU A 14 3.00 8.23 4.28
CA LEU A 14 3.77 9.29 4.92
C LEU A 14 4.08 10.41 3.91
N GLY A 15 3.73 11.66 4.23
CA GLY A 15 4.05 12.82 3.38
C GLY A 15 5.49 13.31 3.50
N ARG A 16 6.14 12.99 4.62
CA ARG A 16 7.54 13.31 4.93
C ARG A 16 8.14 12.22 5.81
N ASP A 17 9.45 12.20 5.95
CA ASP A 17 10.14 11.26 6.83
C ASP A 17 9.68 11.43 8.29
N PRO A 18 9.69 10.36 9.10
CA PRO A 18 9.35 10.43 10.52
C PRO A 18 10.20 11.44 11.28
N GLU A 19 9.56 12.29 12.07
CA GLU A 19 10.25 13.24 12.96
C GLU A 19 10.44 12.59 14.33
N VAL A 20 11.67 12.21 14.66
CA VAL A 20 12.01 11.54 15.92
C VAL A 20 12.55 12.56 16.92
N ARG A 21 11.99 12.57 18.12
CA ARG A 21 12.48 13.35 19.26
C ARG A 21 12.70 12.43 20.45
N ARG A 22 13.76 12.67 21.22
CA ARG A 22 14.01 11.96 22.47
C ARG A 22 13.57 12.84 23.63
N LEU A 23 12.78 12.29 24.54
CA LEU A 23 12.41 12.96 25.78
C LEU A 23 13.59 12.94 26.77
N SER A 24 13.52 13.72 27.85
CA SER A 24 14.59 13.81 28.85
C SER A 24 14.92 12.47 29.53
N ASN A 25 13.99 11.52 29.51
CA ASN A 25 14.17 10.15 30.00
C ASN A 25 14.75 9.18 28.94
N GLY A 26 15.07 9.66 27.73
CA GLY A 26 15.61 8.86 26.62
C GLY A 26 14.57 8.15 25.75
N GLU A 27 13.28 8.18 26.12
CA GLU A 27 12.22 7.54 25.33
C GLU A 27 12.03 8.27 23.99
N PRO A 28 11.93 7.53 22.85
CA PRO A 28 11.57 8.13 21.57
C PRO A 28 10.10 8.52 21.52
N VAL A 29 9.86 9.68 20.95
CA VAL A 29 8.55 10.12 20.48
C VAL A 29 8.66 10.39 18.98
N VAL A 30 7.78 9.77 18.21
CA VAL A 30 7.77 9.90 16.75
C VAL A 30 6.54 10.67 16.30
N ASN A 31 6.75 11.70 15.50
CA ASN A 31 5.73 12.50 14.85
C ASN A 31 5.66 12.10 13.36
N LEU A 32 4.48 11.65 12.90
CA LEU A 32 4.23 11.31 11.50
C LEU A 32 3.21 12.27 10.89
N ARG A 33 3.36 12.52 9.59
CA ARG A 33 2.37 13.24 8.77
C ARG A 33 1.80 12.29 7.72
N LEU A 34 0.55 11.88 7.89
CA LEU A 34 -0.09 10.85 7.09
C LEU A 34 -1.13 11.46 6.14
N ALA A 35 -1.08 11.11 4.85
CA ALA A 35 -2.07 11.47 3.86
C ALA A 35 -3.08 10.34 3.65
N THR A 36 -4.37 10.68 3.59
CA THR A 36 -5.43 9.81 3.09
C THR A 36 -6.20 10.54 1.99
N SER A 37 -6.46 9.87 0.87
CA SER A 37 -7.08 10.50 -0.30
C SER A 37 -8.38 9.80 -0.67
N GLU A 38 -9.40 10.60 -1.00
CA GLU A 38 -10.67 10.14 -1.55
C GLU A 38 -10.84 10.71 -2.96
N SER A 39 -11.28 9.88 -3.91
CA SER A 39 -11.57 10.32 -5.29
C SER A 39 -13.01 9.97 -5.65
N TRP A 40 -13.73 10.95 -6.19
CA TRP A 40 -15.13 10.80 -6.57
C TRP A 40 -15.42 11.56 -7.88
N LYS A 41 -16.52 11.21 -8.54
CA LYS A 41 -17.01 11.93 -9.71
C LYS A 41 -18.01 13.00 -9.27
N ASP A 42 -17.78 14.25 -9.65
CA ASP A 42 -18.71 15.35 -9.39
C ASP A 42 -20.01 15.14 -10.18
N LYS A 43 -21.15 15.21 -9.50
CA LYS A 43 -22.46 14.93 -10.12
C LYS A 43 -22.95 16.05 -11.04
N ALA A 44 -22.48 17.28 -10.85
CA ALA A 44 -22.89 18.43 -11.66
C ALA A 44 -22.01 18.58 -12.90
N THR A 45 -20.70 18.41 -12.77
CA THR A 45 -19.75 18.61 -13.88
C THR A 45 -19.33 17.31 -14.57
N GLY A 46 -19.48 16.16 -13.91
CA GLY A 46 -19.00 14.87 -14.41
C GLY A 46 -17.48 14.69 -14.30
N GLU A 47 -16.77 15.64 -13.71
CA GLU A 47 -15.30 15.58 -13.56
C GLU A 47 -14.89 14.71 -12.37
N ARG A 48 -13.70 14.10 -12.47
CA ARG A 48 -13.11 13.37 -11.34
C ARG A 48 -12.44 14.37 -10.40
N LYS A 49 -12.85 14.39 -9.14
CA LYS A 49 -12.26 15.18 -8.06
C LYS A 49 -11.46 14.27 -7.12
N GLU A 50 -10.50 14.87 -6.44
CA GLU A 50 -9.69 14.22 -5.42
C GLU A 50 -9.55 15.17 -4.22
N LYS A 51 -9.66 14.61 -3.01
CA LYS A 51 -9.43 15.34 -1.76
C LYS A 51 -8.47 14.54 -0.91
N THR A 52 -7.38 15.18 -0.51
CA THR A 52 -6.39 14.60 0.39
C THR A 52 -6.51 15.26 1.76
N GLU A 53 -6.75 14.44 2.77
CA GLU A 53 -6.74 14.83 4.18
C GLU A 53 -5.41 14.46 4.82
N TRP A 54 -4.95 15.33 5.72
CA TRP A 54 -3.64 15.21 6.33
C TRP A 54 -3.72 15.10 7.85
N HIS A 55 -3.23 13.99 8.37
CA HIS A 55 -3.33 13.59 9.77
C HIS A 55 -1.98 13.75 10.47
N SER A 56 -2.00 14.36 11.64
CA SER A 56 -0.84 14.39 12.54
C SER A 56 -0.93 13.21 13.50
N VAL A 57 0.05 12.31 13.44
CA VAL A 57 0.10 11.11 14.30
C VAL A 57 1.29 11.24 15.24
N VAL A 58 1.07 10.97 16.53
CA VAL A 58 2.11 11.03 17.57
C VAL A 58 2.21 9.68 18.26
N ILE A 59 3.41 9.10 18.26
CA ILE A 59 3.67 7.79 18.82
C ILE A 59 4.52 7.94 20.08
N PHE A 60 3.90 7.67 21.23
CA PHE A 60 4.56 7.55 22.53
C PHE A 60 4.86 6.09 22.90
N ASN A 61 4.26 5.13 22.20
CA ASN A 61 4.56 3.73 22.38
C ASN A 61 5.98 3.43 21.90
N GLU A 62 6.87 3.09 22.82
CA GLU A 62 8.31 2.92 22.57
C GLU A 62 8.62 1.88 21.48
N ASN A 63 7.89 0.77 21.48
CA ASN A 63 8.10 -0.31 20.51
C ASN A 63 7.70 0.14 19.10
N LEU A 64 6.56 0.80 18.98
CA LEU A 64 6.07 1.33 17.70
C LEU A 64 6.92 2.50 17.22
N ALA A 65 7.44 3.32 18.15
CA ALA A 65 8.34 4.42 17.84
C ALA A 65 9.67 3.91 17.25
N ARG A 66 10.27 2.85 17.81
CA ARG A 66 11.48 2.22 17.24
C ARG A 66 11.22 1.63 15.86
N VAL A 67 10.08 0.97 15.66
CA VAL A 67 9.67 0.46 14.34
C VAL A 67 9.51 1.60 13.34
N ALA A 68 8.84 2.69 13.74
CA ALA A 68 8.65 3.85 12.89
C ALA A 68 9.98 4.50 12.50
N GLU A 69 10.88 4.71 13.47
CA GLU A 69 12.21 5.27 13.25
C GLU A 69 13.08 4.41 12.32
N GLN A 70 13.04 3.09 12.48
CA GLN A 70 13.93 2.19 11.75
C GLN A 70 13.45 1.92 10.31
N TYR A 71 12.14 1.86 10.08
CA TYR A 71 11.61 1.32 8.83
C TYR A 71 10.79 2.33 8.00
N LEU A 72 10.25 3.37 8.63
CA LEU A 72 9.43 4.33 7.89
C LEU A 72 10.26 5.46 7.28
N LYS A 73 9.88 5.82 6.07
CA LYS A 73 10.36 6.96 5.30
C LYS A 73 9.21 7.64 4.58
N LYS A 74 9.44 8.81 4.00
CA LYS A 74 8.49 9.47 3.10
C LYS A 74 7.96 8.47 2.06
N GLY A 75 6.65 8.48 1.86
CA GLY A 75 5.95 7.59 0.94
C GLY A 75 5.54 6.24 1.53
N SER A 76 6.07 5.83 2.69
CA SER A 76 5.74 4.52 3.27
C SER A 76 4.24 4.40 3.54
N LYS A 77 3.65 3.27 3.16
CA LYS A 77 2.24 2.96 3.41
C LYS A 77 2.10 2.26 4.75
N VAL A 78 1.21 2.77 5.60
CA VAL A 78 1.01 2.23 6.95
C VAL A 78 -0.47 2.15 7.31
N TYR A 79 -0.79 1.15 8.11
CA TYR A 79 -1.99 1.11 8.96
C TYR A 79 -1.63 1.66 10.34
N VAL A 80 -2.49 2.50 10.89
CA VAL A 80 -2.35 3.12 12.20
C VAL A 80 -3.66 3.01 12.97
N GLU A 81 -3.58 2.50 14.20
CA GLU A 81 -4.66 2.57 15.17
C GLU A 81 -4.23 3.41 16.38
N GLY A 82 -5.03 4.42 16.74
CA GLY A 82 -4.78 5.28 17.90
C GLY A 82 -6.06 5.88 18.46
N GLN A 83 -5.94 7.02 19.13
CA GLN A 83 -7.07 7.77 19.69
C GLN A 83 -6.90 9.27 19.41
N LEU A 84 -8.01 10.00 19.24
CA LEU A 84 -7.95 11.46 19.09
C LEU A 84 -7.58 12.12 20.42
N GLN A 85 -6.63 13.04 20.38
CA GLN A 85 -6.35 13.97 21.49
C GLN A 85 -6.26 15.38 20.95
N THR A 86 -6.98 16.31 21.59
CA THR A 86 -6.89 17.73 21.28
C THR A 86 -6.15 18.42 22.42
N ARG A 87 -5.01 19.02 22.11
CA ARG A 87 -4.24 19.83 23.06
C ARG A 87 -4.41 21.32 22.79
N LYS A 88 -4.45 22.09 23.87
CA LYS A 88 -4.44 23.54 23.85
C LYS A 88 -3.01 24.02 24.02
N TRP A 89 -2.59 25.00 23.23
CA TRP A 89 -1.29 25.65 23.35
C TRP A 89 -1.42 27.13 23.01
N THR A 90 -0.55 27.95 23.57
CA THR A 90 -0.53 29.40 23.32
C THR A 90 0.60 29.71 22.35
N ASP A 91 0.31 30.44 21.29
CA ASP A 91 1.35 30.86 20.35
C ASP A 91 2.18 32.04 20.87
N GLN A 92 3.18 32.46 20.11
CA GLN A 92 4.07 33.57 20.49
C GLN A 92 3.35 34.91 20.63
N GLN A 93 2.15 35.05 20.07
CA GLN A 93 1.33 36.26 20.11
C GLN A 93 0.34 36.25 21.29
N GLY A 94 0.38 35.20 22.12
CA GLY A 94 -0.53 35.04 23.25
C GLY A 94 -1.90 34.47 22.87
N VAL A 95 -2.09 34.03 21.62
CA VAL A 95 -3.38 33.50 21.16
C VAL A 95 -3.49 32.01 21.47
N GLU A 96 -4.62 31.61 22.03
CA GLU A 96 -4.92 30.20 22.31
C GLU A 96 -5.24 29.44 21.02
N LYS A 97 -4.54 28.32 20.79
CA LYS A 97 -4.71 27.43 19.65
C LYS A 97 -5.00 26.01 20.11
N TYR A 98 -5.73 25.28 19.27
CA TYR A 98 -6.04 23.87 19.48
C TYR A 98 -5.39 23.06 18.38
N SER A 99 -4.83 21.91 18.74
CA SER A 99 -4.29 20.94 17.78
C SER A 99 -4.83 19.57 18.12
N THR A 100 -5.49 18.95 17.14
CA THR A 100 -6.01 17.58 17.24
C THR A 100 -5.04 16.63 16.56
N GLU A 101 -4.62 15.62 17.31
CA GLU A 101 -3.60 14.65 16.92
C GLU A 101 -4.15 13.23 17.15
N VAL A 102 -3.72 12.28 16.32
CA VAL A 102 -3.95 10.85 16.55
C VAL A 102 -2.80 10.33 17.38
N VAL A 103 -3.08 9.87 18.59
CA VAL A 103 -2.05 9.53 19.57
C VAL A 103 -2.01 8.03 19.83
N LEU A 104 -0.84 7.44 19.71
CA LEU A 104 -0.54 6.07 20.12
C LEU A 104 0.16 6.16 21.48
N GLN A 105 -0.62 6.04 22.55
CA GLN A 105 -0.11 6.13 23.93
C GLN A 105 0.80 4.96 24.29
N ARG A 106 1.55 5.11 25.38
CA ARG A 106 2.36 4.02 25.95
C ARG A 106 1.51 2.76 26.13
N PHE A 107 2.05 1.63 25.69
CA PHE A 107 1.40 0.31 25.74
C PHE A 107 0.06 0.21 24.97
N ARG A 108 -0.27 1.17 24.10
CA ARG A 108 -1.50 1.20 23.29
C ARG A 108 -1.20 1.54 21.82
N GLY A 109 -2.21 1.33 20.98
CA GLY A 109 -2.17 1.61 19.54
C GLY A 109 -1.53 0.48 18.73
N GLU A 110 -1.67 0.59 17.41
CA GLU A 110 -1.14 -0.35 16.45
C GLU A 110 -0.49 0.41 15.28
N LEU A 111 0.63 -0.11 14.79
CA LEU A 111 1.30 0.38 13.59
C LEU A 111 1.71 -0.84 12.77
N THR A 112 1.18 -0.93 11.55
CA THR A 112 1.49 -2.02 10.62
C THR A 112 2.03 -1.44 9.33
N LEU A 113 3.22 -1.90 8.92
CA LEU A 113 3.83 -1.52 7.66
C LEU A 113 3.15 -2.29 6.54
N LEU A 114 2.67 -1.58 5.52
CA LEU A 114 1.94 -2.13 4.39
C LEU A 114 2.75 -2.08 3.09
N ASP A 115 3.97 -1.56 3.14
CA ASP A 115 4.87 -1.64 2.00
C ASP A 115 5.26 -3.11 1.78
N GLY A 116 5.06 -3.60 0.56
CA GLY A 116 5.60 -4.89 0.15
C GLY A 116 7.13 -4.88 0.29
N ARG A 117 7.74 -6.05 0.54
CA ARG A 117 9.21 -6.21 0.53
C ARG A 117 9.76 -5.74 -0.82
N GLN A 118 10.18 -4.47 -0.90
CA GLN A 118 10.95 -3.97 -2.00
C GLN A 118 12.39 -4.44 -1.79
N GLY A 119 12.67 -5.68 -2.17
CA GLY A 119 13.94 -6.35 -1.86
C GLY A 119 13.99 -7.78 -2.39
N GLY A 120 13.94 -7.92 -3.70
CA GLY A 120 14.15 -9.16 -4.43
C GLY A 120 14.04 -8.83 -5.91
N GLY A 121 15.11 -8.26 -6.48
CA GLY A 121 15.15 -7.92 -7.89
C GLY A 121 14.81 -9.16 -8.72
N ALA A 122 13.74 -9.09 -9.48
CA ALA A 122 13.64 -9.87 -10.69
C ALA A 122 14.76 -9.33 -11.59
N ALA A 123 15.90 -10.02 -11.57
CA ALA A 123 16.86 -9.95 -12.65
C ALA A 123 16.10 -10.39 -13.89
N GLU A 124 15.64 -9.41 -14.66
CA GLU A 124 15.31 -9.56 -16.06
C GLU A 124 16.59 -10.05 -16.74
N TYR A 125 16.77 -11.38 -16.78
CA TYR A 125 17.71 -12.02 -17.68
C TYR A 125 17.20 -11.70 -19.07
N GLY A 126 17.78 -10.66 -19.68
CA GLY A 126 17.68 -10.43 -21.10
C GLY A 126 18.28 -11.63 -21.82
N ASP A 127 17.47 -12.29 -22.63
CA ASP A 127 17.93 -13.18 -23.69
C ASP A 127 18.68 -12.33 -24.74
N GLU A 128 19.95 -12.05 -24.48
CA GLU A 128 20.89 -11.53 -25.47
C GLU A 128 21.56 -12.72 -26.16
N GLU A 129 21.05 -13.05 -27.34
CA GLU A 129 21.62 -14.00 -28.29
C GLU A 129 22.93 -13.43 -28.87
N PRO A 130 24.10 -14.08 -28.72
CA PRO A 130 25.31 -13.67 -29.43
C PRO A 130 25.69 -14.70 -30.50
N GLY A 131 25.71 -14.23 -31.74
CA GLY A 131 26.92 -14.36 -32.57
C GLY A 131 27.16 -15.70 -33.26
N GLN A 132 26.97 -15.64 -34.59
CA GLN A 132 27.50 -16.54 -35.61
C GLN A 132 28.94 -17.03 -35.37
N ILE A 133 29.17 -18.35 -35.47
CA ILE A 133 30.47 -18.93 -35.84
C ILE A 133 30.25 -20.05 -36.87
N SER A 134 30.72 -19.81 -38.09
CA SER A 134 30.89 -20.81 -39.14
C SER A 134 32.08 -21.73 -38.84
N ARG A 135 31.92 -23.06 -38.95
CA ARG A 135 33.00 -24.01 -39.31
C ARG A 135 32.45 -25.40 -39.67
N GLY A 136 32.46 -25.68 -40.98
CA GLY A 136 32.99 -26.90 -41.61
C GLY A 136 32.43 -28.29 -41.29
N GLY A 137 31.85 -28.92 -42.33
CA GLY A 137 32.20 -30.29 -42.71
C GLY A 137 31.13 -31.39 -42.64
N ASP A 138 30.88 -32.00 -43.81
CA ASP A 138 30.81 -33.46 -44.02
C ASP A 138 29.45 -34.22 -43.92
N PHE A 139 28.92 -34.47 -45.14
CA PHE A 139 28.09 -35.57 -45.68
C PHE A 139 27.04 -36.35 -44.86
N GLY A 140 25.80 -36.29 -45.37
CA GLY A 140 25.09 -37.49 -45.83
C GLY A 140 23.91 -37.99 -44.98
N ARG A 141 22.67 -37.80 -45.47
CA ARG A 141 21.76 -38.88 -45.97
C ARG A 141 20.38 -38.31 -46.32
N ALA A 142 19.84 -38.76 -47.46
CA ALA A 142 18.61 -38.28 -48.09
C ALA A 142 17.32 -39.00 -47.62
N SER A 143 16.23 -38.22 -47.51
CA SER A 143 14.82 -38.45 -47.97
C SER A 143 13.96 -39.62 -47.44
N PRO A 144 12.61 -39.64 -47.62
CA PRO A 144 11.61 -38.57 -47.88
C PRO A 144 10.20 -38.75 -47.21
N MET A 145 9.32 -37.72 -47.32
CA MET A 145 7.82 -37.71 -47.42
C MET A 145 6.96 -38.45 -46.35
N GLU A 146 5.85 -37.91 -45.84
CA GLU A 146 4.55 -37.81 -46.54
C GLU A 146 3.56 -36.83 -45.86
N ARG A 147 2.67 -36.29 -46.69
CA ARG A 147 1.51 -35.44 -46.33
C ARG A 147 0.20 -36.23 -46.44
N ARG A 148 -0.82 -35.72 -45.71
CA ARG A 148 -2.30 -35.76 -45.91
C ARG A 148 -3.06 -36.65 -44.90
N PRO A 149 -4.40 -36.49 -44.76
CA PRO A 149 -5.19 -35.27 -44.51
C PRO A 149 -6.27 -35.48 -43.40
N ALA A 150 -7.03 -34.43 -43.08
CA ALA A 150 -8.16 -34.43 -42.12
C ALA A 150 -9.41 -35.19 -42.60
N PRO A 151 -10.34 -35.50 -41.67
CA PRO A 151 -11.74 -35.12 -41.87
C PRO A 151 -12.42 -34.46 -40.65
N ALA A 152 -13.53 -33.77 -40.95
CA ALA A 152 -14.39 -32.98 -40.08
C ALA A 152 -15.46 -33.80 -39.32
N GLN A 153 -16.08 -33.22 -38.28
CA GLN A 153 -17.55 -32.98 -38.15
C GLN A 153 -18.09 -32.94 -36.69
N GLY A 154 -18.92 -31.91 -36.41
CA GLY A 154 -19.99 -31.86 -35.38
C GLY A 154 -19.59 -31.30 -34.00
N GLY A 155 -20.34 -30.44 -33.28
CA GLY A 155 -21.69 -29.87 -33.42
C GLY A 155 -22.24 -29.50 -32.02
N GLY A 156 -22.96 -28.38 -31.87
CA GLY A 156 -23.77 -27.99 -30.68
C GLY A 156 -22.97 -27.34 -29.54
N GLY A 157 -23.30 -26.16 -29.00
CA GLY A 157 -24.57 -25.63 -28.48
C GLY A 157 -24.30 -25.25 -27.01
N GLY A 158 -24.28 -23.98 -26.61
CA GLY A 158 -25.46 -23.28 -26.10
C GLY A 158 -25.17 -22.69 -24.70
N SER A 159 -25.56 -21.43 -24.52
CA SER A 159 -25.38 -20.53 -23.38
C SER A 159 -25.72 -21.10 -21.99
N ARG A 160 -24.93 -20.74 -20.96
CA ARG A 160 -25.38 -20.55 -19.55
C ARG A 160 -24.50 -19.52 -18.81
N TYR A 161 -24.77 -18.24 -19.05
CA TYR A 161 -24.58 -17.19 -18.04
C TYR A 161 -25.98 -16.92 -17.48
N ASN A 162 -26.24 -17.24 -16.20
CA ASN A 162 -27.29 -16.60 -15.37
C ASN A 162 -27.51 -17.19 -13.95
N ASP A 163 -26.82 -18.23 -13.50
CA ASP A 163 -27.16 -18.90 -12.22
C ASP A 163 -26.33 -18.47 -10.99
N LEU A 164 -25.72 -17.28 -10.95
CA LEU A 164 -24.84 -16.88 -9.83
C LEU A 164 -25.22 -15.58 -9.11
N ASP A 165 -26.37 -14.97 -9.42
CA ASP A 165 -26.75 -13.64 -8.90
C ASP A 165 -27.87 -13.64 -7.83
N ASP A 166 -28.32 -14.79 -7.31
CA ASP A 166 -29.61 -14.84 -6.58
C ASP A 166 -29.59 -15.49 -5.17
N ASP A 167 -28.49 -15.41 -4.41
CA ASP A 167 -28.48 -15.92 -3.03
C ASP A 167 -27.56 -15.15 -2.05
N ILE A 168 -27.93 -13.91 -1.73
CA ILE A 168 -27.41 -13.20 -0.54
C ILE A 168 -28.59 -12.81 0.36
N PRO A 169 -28.89 -13.57 1.43
CA PRO A 169 -29.94 -13.20 2.38
C PRO A 169 -29.49 -12.11 3.35
N PHE A 170 -30.44 -11.21 3.66
CA PHE A 170 -30.35 -10.02 4.52
C PHE A 170 -30.03 -10.30 5.99
#